data_AF-A0A965C4Q7-F1
#
_entry.id   AF-A0A965C4Q7-F1
#
_cell.length_a   1.000
_cell.length_b   1.000
_cell.length_c   1.000
_cell.angle_alpha   90.00
_cell.angle_beta   90.00
_cell.angle_gamma   90.00
#
_symmetry.space_group_name_H-M   'P 1'
#
loop_
_entity.id
_entity.type
_entity.pdbx_description
1 polymer ?
#
loop_
_entity_poly.entity_id
_entity_poly.type
_entity_poly.pdbx_seq_one_letter_code
_entity_poly.pdbx_strand_id
1 'polypeptide(L)'
;RARQGGFSPRATLPVGWGNASAMAADLARMSNDLEAPAISLCPAIPKVLAAISASPGCLLARMSGSGATCFGIFPNAAAAAAAAAALPAGWWCWGGGLHGAAL
;
A
#
# COMPACT_ATOMS: atom_id res chain seq x y z
N ARG A 1 -21.11 -5.40 -0.79
CA ARG A 1 -22.15 -4.40 -0.43
C ARG A 1 -21.59 -3.01 -0.68
N ALA A 2 -22.42 -2.03 -1.03
CA ALA A 2 -21.98 -0.65 -1.16
C ALA A 2 -21.55 -0.07 0.20
N ARG A 3 -20.60 0.87 0.22
CA ARG A 3 -20.18 1.57 1.45
C ARG A 3 -21.36 2.31 2.07
N GLN A 4 -21.35 2.49 3.39
CA GLN A 4 -22.27 3.40 4.09
C GLN A 4 -21.53 4.68 4.48
N GLY A 5 -22.15 5.85 4.29
CA GLY A 5 -21.56 7.16 4.60
C GLY A 5 -20.84 7.87 3.44
N GLY A 6 -20.38 9.10 3.68
CA GLY A 6 -19.61 9.93 2.72
C GLY A 6 -18.19 9.40 2.46
N PHE A 7 -17.43 10.05 1.59
CA PHE A 7 -15.97 9.91 1.58
C PHE A 7 -15.39 10.92 2.57
N SER A 8 -14.31 10.53 3.24
CA SER A 8 -13.48 11.43 4.01
C SER A 8 -13.04 12.63 3.15
N PRO A 9 -12.90 13.83 3.74
CA PRO A 9 -12.41 14.99 3.00
C PRO A 9 -11.07 14.70 2.32
N ARG A 10 -10.81 15.41 1.21
CA ARG A 10 -9.50 15.36 0.55
C ARG A 10 -8.41 15.70 1.55
N ALA A 11 -7.40 14.83 1.63
CA ALA A 11 -6.26 15.08 2.49
C ALA A 11 -5.43 16.28 2.01
N THR A 12 -4.92 17.06 2.98
CA THR A 12 -3.92 18.10 2.73
C THR A 12 -2.53 17.50 2.86
N LEU A 13 -1.80 17.45 1.75
CA LEU A 13 -0.45 16.88 1.65
C LEU A 13 0.53 17.94 1.13
N PRO A 14 1.84 17.83 1.46
CA PRO A 14 2.85 18.69 0.85
C PRO A 14 2.95 18.43 -0.66
N VAL A 15 3.55 19.37 -1.39
CA VAL A 15 3.79 19.24 -2.84
C VAL A 15 4.76 18.10 -3.20
N GLY A 16 5.58 17.68 -2.22
CA GLY A 16 6.50 16.56 -2.36
C GLY A 16 7.15 16.19 -1.03
N TRP A 17 7.83 15.06 -1.02
CA TRP A 17 8.57 14.55 0.14
C TRP A 17 10.04 14.38 -0.23
N GLY A 18 10.92 14.56 0.75
CA GLY A 18 12.35 14.33 0.55
C GLY A 18 12.74 12.86 0.43
N ASN A 19 11.89 11.94 0.92
CA ASN A 19 12.10 10.50 0.83
C ASN A 19 10.80 9.71 1.08
N ALA A 20 10.84 8.40 0.82
CA ALA A 20 9.71 7.50 0.98
C ALA A 20 9.22 7.38 2.44
N SER A 21 10.10 7.52 3.43
CA SER A 21 9.72 7.44 4.85
C SER A 21 8.88 8.64 5.28
N ALA A 22 9.27 9.85 4.88
CA ALA A 22 8.48 11.06 5.12
C ALA A 22 7.09 10.97 4.44
N MET A 23 7.04 10.47 3.21
CA MET A 23 5.78 10.21 2.51
C MET A 23 4.92 9.20 3.26
N ALA A 24 5.50 8.05 3.64
CA ALA A 24 4.78 7.00 4.36
C ALA A 24 4.24 7.49 5.71
N ALA A 25 4.98 8.35 6.43
CA ALA A 25 4.53 8.93 7.69
C ALA A 25 3.30 9.84 7.54
N ASP A 26 3.22 10.64 6.47
CA ASP A 26 2.03 11.45 6.19
C ASP A 26 0.83 10.59 5.79
N LEU A 27 1.06 9.60 4.92
CA LEU A 27 0.02 8.67 4.46
C LEU A 27 -0.48 7.74 5.58
N ALA A 28 0.35 7.43 6.57
CA ALA A 28 -0.05 6.61 7.72
C ALA A 28 -1.17 7.24 8.55
N ARG A 29 -1.30 8.58 8.51
CA ARG A 29 -2.38 9.33 9.16
C ARG A 29 -3.70 9.31 8.37
N MET A 30 -3.73 8.61 7.23
CA MET A 30 -4.87 8.52 6.33
C MET A 30 -5.45 7.12 6.27
N SER A 31 -6.71 7.03 5.86
CA SER A 31 -7.45 5.79 5.64
C SER A 31 -7.90 5.66 4.19
N ASN A 32 -8.18 4.42 3.79
CA ASN A 32 -8.96 4.14 2.59
C ASN A 32 -10.38 3.76 3.02
N ASP A 33 -11.35 4.65 2.80
CA ASP A 33 -12.76 4.44 3.20
C ASP A 33 -13.40 3.22 2.50
N LEU A 34 -12.79 2.70 1.44
CA LEU A 34 -13.25 1.53 0.71
C LEU A 34 -12.67 0.21 1.23
N GLU A 35 -11.73 0.24 2.18
CA GLU A 35 -11.06 -0.99 2.66
C GLU A 35 -12.03 -1.93 3.39
N ALA A 36 -12.80 -1.44 4.37
CA ALA A 36 -13.77 -2.26 5.09
C ALA A 36 -14.84 -2.93 4.16
N PRO A 37 -15.50 -2.20 3.23
CA PRO A 37 -16.43 -2.85 2.30
C PRO A 37 -15.72 -3.78 1.30
N ALA A 38 -14.48 -3.49 0.90
CA ALA A 38 -13.70 -4.39 0.05
C ALA A 38 -13.34 -5.69 0.78
N ILE A 39 -12.91 -5.64 2.04
CA ILE A 39 -12.65 -6.82 2.89
C ILE A 39 -13.90 -7.69 3.01
N SER A 40 -15.07 -7.07 3.17
CA SER A 40 -16.35 -7.80 3.25
C SER A 40 -16.67 -8.58 1.96
N LEU A 41 -16.15 -8.15 0.81
CA LEU A 41 -16.31 -8.83 -0.48
C LEU A 41 -15.15 -9.78 -0.81
N CYS A 42 -13.94 -9.44 -0.36
CA CYS A 42 -12.71 -10.19 -0.57
C CYS A 42 -11.97 -10.36 0.77
N PRO A 43 -12.29 -11.42 1.54
CA PRO A 43 -11.67 -11.67 2.85
C PRO A 43 -10.16 -11.97 2.79
N ALA A 44 -9.57 -12.10 1.60
CA ALA A 44 -8.13 -12.28 1.42
C ALA A 44 -7.33 -10.98 1.61
N ILE A 45 -7.95 -9.80 1.50
CA ILE A 45 -7.27 -8.49 1.60
C ILE A 45 -6.44 -8.36 2.90
N PRO A 46 -6.98 -8.65 4.10
CA PRO A 46 -6.20 -8.52 5.35
C PRO A 46 -4.98 -9.44 5.38
N LYS A 47 -5.07 -10.65 4.79
CA LYS A 47 -3.94 -11.58 4.69
C LYS A 47 -2.82 -11.01 3.81
N VAL A 48 -3.18 -10.39 2.69
CA VAL A 48 -2.22 -9.74 1.79
C VAL A 48 -1.58 -8.53 2.47
N LEU A 49 -2.36 -7.67 3.10
CA LEU A 49 -1.84 -6.52 3.84
C LEU A 49 -0.90 -6.92 4.97
N ALA A 50 -1.23 -7.98 5.71
CA ALA A 50 -0.37 -8.52 6.77
C ALA A 50 0.96 -9.05 6.22
N ALA A 51 0.95 -9.79 5.11
CA ALA A 51 2.16 -10.30 4.47
C ALA A 51 3.07 -9.16 3.97
N ILE A 52 2.50 -8.13 3.34
CA ILE A 52 3.26 -6.95 2.91
C ILE A 52 3.82 -6.20 4.13
N SER A 53 3.00 -5.97 5.16
CA SER A 53 3.41 -5.24 6.38
C SER A 53 4.53 -5.94 7.14
N ALA A 54 4.56 -7.27 7.12
CA ALA A 54 5.60 -8.08 7.75
C ALA A 54 6.90 -8.15 6.93
N SER A 55 6.91 -7.65 5.68
CA SER A 55 8.09 -7.68 4.83
C SER A 55 9.17 -6.72 5.37
N PRO A 56 10.45 -7.15 5.41
CA PRO A 56 11.53 -6.29 5.87
C PRO A 56 11.58 -4.95 5.13
N GLY A 57 11.64 -3.85 5.88
CA GLY A 57 11.69 -2.50 5.30
C GLY A 57 10.35 -1.96 4.79
N CYS A 58 9.23 -2.64 5.00
CA CYS A 58 7.91 -2.07 4.71
C CYS A 58 7.65 -0.85 5.61
N LEU A 59 7.45 0.31 5.00
CA LEU A 59 7.14 1.57 5.68
C LEU A 59 5.63 1.76 5.86
N LEU A 60 4.84 1.25 4.90
CA LEU A 60 3.37 1.32 4.91
C LEU A 60 2.80 0.27 3.96
N ALA A 61 1.77 -0.47 4.38
CA ALA A 61 0.98 -1.33 3.50
C ALA A 61 -0.47 -0.84 3.44
N ARG A 62 -1.08 -0.83 2.25
CA ARG A 62 -2.46 -0.38 2.02
C ARG A 62 -3.12 -1.06 0.84
N MET A 63 -4.45 -1.04 0.82
CA MET A 63 -5.25 -1.38 -0.35
C MET A 63 -5.32 -0.17 -1.31
N SER A 64 -5.18 -0.40 -2.60
CA SER A 64 -5.30 0.63 -3.65
C SER A 64 -6.74 0.78 -4.14
N GLY A 65 -7.27 2.01 -4.14
CA GLY A 65 -8.61 2.31 -4.66
C GLY A 65 -9.70 1.47 -3.98
N SER A 66 -10.57 0.85 -4.78
CA SER A 66 -11.61 -0.08 -4.29
C SER A 66 -11.11 -1.51 -4.05
N GLY A 67 -9.83 -1.79 -4.27
CA GLY A 67 -9.24 -3.13 -4.15
C GLY A 67 -9.57 -4.06 -5.32
N ALA A 68 -9.13 -5.32 -5.27
CA ALA A 68 -8.44 -5.99 -4.15
C ALA A 68 -6.91 -5.82 -4.14
N THR A 69 -6.34 -5.08 -5.10
CA THR A 69 -4.89 -4.85 -5.17
C THR A 69 -4.38 -4.16 -3.90
N CYS A 70 -3.34 -4.73 -3.32
CA CYS A 70 -2.64 -4.18 -2.15
C CYS A 70 -1.22 -3.78 -2.56
N PHE A 71 -0.65 -2.79 -1.88
CA PHE A 71 0.70 -2.32 -2.13
C PHE A 71 1.45 -2.03 -0.83
N GLY A 72 2.77 -1.98 -0.92
CA GLY A 72 3.67 -1.56 0.14
C GLY A 72 4.59 -0.43 -0.32
N ILE A 73 4.89 0.50 0.58
CA ILE A 73 5.92 1.54 0.40
C ILE A 73 7.19 1.07 1.09
N PHE A 74 8.32 1.16 0.39
CA PHE A 74 9.63 0.71 0.85
C PHE A 74 10.65 1.86 0.70
N PRO A 75 11.77 1.85 1.45
CA PRO A 75 12.75 2.93 1.40
C PRO A 75 13.42 3.08 0.03
N ASN A 76 13.50 2.00 -0.76
CA ASN A 76 14.10 2.00 -2.09
C ASN A 76 13.58 0.84 -2.95
N ALA A 77 13.91 0.87 -4.24
CA ALA A 77 13.49 -0.13 -5.23
C ALA A 77 13.99 -1.55 -4.91
N ALA A 78 15.20 -1.69 -4.38
CA ALA A 78 15.78 -2.99 -4.03
C ALA A 78 15.01 -3.67 -2.89
N ALA A 79 14.64 -2.92 -1.86
CA ALA A 79 13.80 -3.41 -0.77
C ALA A 79 12.40 -3.83 -1.26
N ALA A 80 11.79 -3.05 -2.16
CA ALA A 80 10.50 -3.40 -2.77
C ALA A 80 10.59 -4.69 -3.59
N ALA A 81 11.64 -4.84 -4.41
CA ALA A 81 11.86 -6.05 -5.22
C ALA A 81 12.11 -7.29 -4.33
N ALA A 82 12.91 -7.15 -3.27
CA ALA A 82 13.15 -8.23 -2.31
C ALA A 82 11.87 -8.66 -1.59
N ALA A 83 11.02 -7.70 -1.18
CA ALA A 83 9.72 -8.00 -0.57
C ALA A 83 8.82 -8.76 -1.55
N ALA A 84 8.71 -8.31 -2.81
CA ALA A 84 7.91 -8.98 -3.83
C ALA A 84 8.37 -10.42 -4.09
N ALA A 85 9.68 -10.66 -4.11
CA ALA A 85 10.26 -12.00 -4.28
C ALA A 85 10.03 -12.94 -3.08
N ALA A 86 9.84 -12.39 -1.88
CA ALA A 86 9.61 -13.15 -0.65
C ALA A 86 8.12 -13.45 -0.38
N LEU A 87 7.20 -12.78 -1.09
CA LEU A 87 5.77 -13.06 -0.99
C LEU A 87 5.43 -14.44 -1.58
N PRO A 88 4.29 -15.05 -1.20
CA PRO A 88 3.91 -16.37 -1.69
C PRO A 88 3.96 -16.47 -3.21
N ALA A 89 4.67 -17.47 -3.77
CA ALA A 89 4.88 -17.62 -5.21
C ALA A 89 3.58 -17.78 -6.04
N GLY A 90 2.47 -18.16 -5.41
CA GLY A 90 1.15 -18.21 -6.05
C GLY A 90 0.45 -16.85 -6.17
N TRP A 91 1.05 -15.77 -5.65
CA TRP A 91 0.51 -14.42 -5.76
C TRP A 91 1.13 -13.70 -6.94
N TRP A 92 0.32 -12.95 -7.68
CA TRP A 92 0.84 -11.99 -8.64
C TRP A 92 1.45 -10.81 -7.86
N CYS A 93 2.76 -10.62 -8.01
CA CYS A 93 3.52 -9.61 -7.29
C CYS A 93 4.46 -8.88 -8.25
N TRP A 94 4.65 -7.58 -8.01
CA TRP A 94 5.70 -6.79 -8.64
C TRP A 94 6.30 -5.85 -7.58
N GLY A 95 7.61 -5.67 -7.61
CA GLY A 95 8.33 -4.77 -6.71
C GLY A 95 9.48 -4.08 -7.44
N GLY A 96 9.61 -2.76 -7.24
CA GLY A 96 10.62 -1.95 -7.91
C GLY A 96 10.44 -0.46 -7.67
N GLY A 97 11.18 0.35 -8.43
CA GLY A 97 11.10 1.81 -8.38
C GLY A 97 9.94 2.37 -9.20
N LEU A 98 9.52 3.60 -8.91
CA LEU A 98 8.54 4.31 -9.72
C LEU A 98 9.10 4.61 -11.11
N HIS A 99 8.21 4.62 -12.12
CA HIS A 99 8.60 4.98 -13.48
C HIS A 99 9.23 6.37 -13.53
N GLY A 100 10.41 6.49 -14.14
CA GLY A 100 11.15 7.75 -14.24
C GLY A 100 12.00 8.11 -13.01
N ALA A 101 12.06 7.26 -11.98
CA ALA A 101 13.07 7.39 -10.94
C ALA A 101 14.45 7.03 -11.52
N ALA A 102 15.39 7.98 -11.50
CA ALA A 102 16.78 7.70 -11.85
C ALA A 102 17.36 6.68 -10.85
N LEU A 103 18.15 5.73 -11.37
CA LEU A 103 18.82 4.67 -10.62
C LEU A 103 19.87 5.22 -9.65
#